data_AF-A0A950DQ95-F1
#
_entry.id   AF-A0A950DQ95-F1
#
_cell.length_a   1.000
_cell.length_b   1.000
_cell.length_c   1.000
_cell.angle_alpha   90.00
_cell.angle_beta   90.00
_cell.angle_gamma   90.00
#
_symmetry.space_group_name_H-M   'P 1'
#
loop_
_entity.id
_entity.type
_entity.pdbx_description
1 polymer ?
#
loop_
_entity_poly.entity_id
_entity_poly.type
_entity_poly.pdbx_seq_one_letter_code
_entity_poly.pdbx_strand_id
1 'polypeptide(L)'
;MRDRPSNDHRKFPIARAGTETGGAKRTLVATIQPPCPDQAAAYGAEGKFVNAAPLGQLLDELAPLFDPGIIQTYLERVFPLAQVVEALQLSESRRARGKIVL
;
A
#
# COMPACT_ATOMS: atom_id res chain seq x y z
N MET A 1 13.06 -18.05 -21.33
CA MET A 1 11.63 -18.03 -21.00
C MET A 1 11.51 -18.62 -19.59
N ARG A 2 11.47 -17.77 -18.55
CA ARG A 2 11.40 -18.25 -17.15
C ARG A 2 10.00 -17.97 -16.62
N ASP A 3 9.30 -19.03 -16.27
CA ASP A 3 7.99 -19.00 -15.63
C ASP A 3 8.03 -18.14 -14.37
N ARG A 4 7.16 -17.13 -14.32
CA ARG A 4 6.84 -16.42 -13.07
C ARG A 4 6.02 -17.37 -12.20
N PRO A 5 6.38 -17.60 -10.93
CA PRO A 5 5.49 -18.29 -10.03
C PRO A 5 4.21 -17.46 -9.83
N SER A 6 3.07 -18.13 -10.00
CA SER A 6 1.73 -17.69 -9.65
C SER A 6 1.74 -17.13 -8.21
N ASN A 7 1.38 -15.87 -8.06
CA ASN A 7 1.26 -15.20 -6.77
C ASN A 7 0.12 -15.86 -5.97
N ASP A 8 0.49 -16.79 -5.08
CA ASP A 8 -0.41 -17.42 -4.11
C ASP A 8 -0.96 -16.34 -3.18
N HIS A 9 -2.22 -15.97 -3.41
CA HIS A 9 -3.02 -15.12 -2.54
C HIS A 9 -3.30 -15.88 -1.23
N ARG A 10 -2.28 -15.98 -0.38
CA ARG A 10 -2.45 -16.48 0.98
C ARG A 10 -3.53 -15.66 1.65
N LYS A 11 -4.64 -16.37 1.85
CA LYS A 11 -5.88 -15.97 2.50
C LYS A 11 -5.58 -15.08 3.69
N PHE A 12 -5.88 -13.80 3.57
CA PHE A 12 -6.09 -12.98 4.76
C PHE A 12 -7.24 -13.63 5.53
N PRO A 13 -7.05 -14.04 6.80
CA PRO A 13 -8.15 -14.57 7.57
C PRO A 13 -9.17 -13.44 7.72
N ILE A 14 -10.27 -13.52 6.96
CA ILE A 14 -11.49 -12.78 7.28
C ILE A 14 -11.92 -13.30 8.65
N ALA A 15 -11.62 -12.51 9.68
CA ALA A 15 -12.14 -12.73 11.02
C ALA A 15 -13.64 -13.00 10.88
N ARG A 16 -14.11 -14.12 11.46
CA ARG A 16 -15.52 -14.50 11.42
C ARG A 16 -16.32 -13.39 12.10
N ALA A 17 -16.92 -12.52 11.30
CA ALA A 17 -17.81 -11.48 11.77
C ALA A 17 -19.07 -12.16 12.32
N GLY A 18 -19.34 -11.90 13.61
CA GLY A 18 -20.58 -12.29 14.26
C GLY A 18 -21.78 -11.87 13.42
N THR A 19 -22.78 -12.74 13.38
CA THR A 19 -24.06 -12.48 12.75
C THR A 19 -24.84 -11.50 13.63
N GLU A 20 -24.67 -10.20 13.38
CA GLU A 20 -25.59 -9.19 13.89
C GLU A 20 -26.72 -9.00 12.87
N THR A 21 -27.90 -9.47 13.26
CA THR A 21 -29.16 -9.31 12.55
C THR A 21 -29.54 -7.83 12.54
N GLY A 22 -29.25 -7.13 11.45
CA GLY A 22 -29.68 -5.76 11.23
C GLY A 22 -29.13 -5.17 9.94
N GLY A 23 -29.83 -5.37 8.82
CA GLY A 23 -29.90 -4.51 7.62
C GLY A 23 -28.65 -3.85 7.02
N ALA A 24 -27.42 -4.20 7.40
CA ALA A 24 -26.20 -3.51 6.96
C ALA A 24 -25.58 -4.23 5.76
N LYS A 25 -25.53 -3.55 4.62
CA LYS A 25 -24.85 -4.00 3.40
C LYS A 25 -23.35 -4.18 3.71
N ARG A 26 -22.83 -5.41 3.62
CA ARG A 26 -21.43 -5.73 3.93
C ARG A 26 -20.50 -5.07 2.90
N THR A 27 -19.44 -4.40 3.34
CA THR A 27 -18.49 -3.70 2.46
C THR A 27 -17.06 -4.17 2.73
N LEU A 28 -16.36 -4.59 1.68
CA LEU A 28 -14.91 -4.85 1.70
C LEU A 28 -14.18 -3.59 1.26
N VAL A 29 -13.31 -3.05 2.12
CA VAL A 29 -12.51 -1.86 1.81
C VAL A 29 -11.05 -2.25 1.63
N ALA A 30 -10.46 -1.84 0.52
CA ALA A 30 -9.04 -2.03 0.25
C ALA A 30 -8.37 -0.71 -0.14
N THR A 31 -7.10 -0.55 0.20
CA THR A 31 -6.32 0.69 -0.06
C THR A 31 -5.11 0.49 -0.98
N ILE A 32 -4.72 -0.77 -1.21
CA ILE A 32 -3.53 -1.13 -1.99
C ILE A 32 -3.91 -1.62 -3.40
N GLN A 33 -4.93 -2.47 -3.49
CA GLN A 33 -5.46 -2.99 -4.75
C GLN A 33 -7.00 -3.10 -4.68
N PRO A 34 -7.73 -2.86 -5.79
CA PRO A 34 -9.17 -3.06 -5.81
C PRO A 34 -9.57 -4.50 -5.42
N PRO A 35 -10.63 -4.67 -4.63
CA PRO A 35 -11.15 -6.00 -4.30
C PRO A 35 -11.71 -6.70 -5.54
N CYS A 36 -11.52 -8.02 -5.63
CA CYS A 36 -12.07 -8.84 -6.70
C CYS A 36 -13.62 -8.83 -6.64
N PRO A 37 -14.33 -8.38 -7.69
CA PRO A 37 -15.79 -8.28 -7.67
C PRO A 37 -16.49 -9.63 -7.43
N ASP A 38 -16.02 -10.70 -8.10
CA ASP A 38 -16.63 -12.03 -8.01
C ASP A 38 -16.50 -12.62 -6.59
N GLN A 39 -15.36 -12.39 -5.95
CA GLN A 39 -15.14 -12.82 -4.57
C GLN A 39 -15.99 -12.00 -3.60
N ALA A 40 -16.09 -10.68 -3.78
CA ALA A 40 -16.92 -9.83 -2.94
C ALA A 40 -18.40 -10.26 -3.02
N ALA A 41 -18.90 -10.49 -4.24
CA ALA A 41 -20.26 -10.97 -4.47
C ALA A 41 -20.52 -12.34 -3.84
N ALA A 42 -19.57 -13.27 -3.90
CA ALA A 42 -19.68 -14.58 -3.26
C ALA A 42 -19.87 -14.51 -1.74
N TYR A 43 -19.43 -13.43 -1.08
CA TYR A 43 -19.63 -13.17 0.35
C TYR A 43 -20.79 -12.20 0.65
N GLY A 44 -21.59 -11.84 -0.37
CA GLY A 44 -22.68 -10.86 -0.23
C GLY A 44 -22.18 -9.46 0.15
N ALA A 45 -20.95 -9.12 -0.25
CA ALA A 45 -20.30 -7.86 0.07
C ALA A 45 -20.03 -7.01 -1.18
N GLU A 46 -20.05 -5.70 -1.00
CA GLU A 46 -19.64 -4.73 -2.02
C GLU A 46 -18.15 -4.40 -1.85
N GLY A 47 -17.40 -4.36 -2.95
CA GLY A 47 -16.00 -3.96 -2.94
C GLY A 47 -15.84 -2.45 -3.11
N LYS A 48 -15.15 -1.78 -2.18
CA LYS A 48 -14.73 -0.39 -2.30
C LYS A 48 -13.21 -0.28 -2.28
N PHE A 49 -12.66 0.45 -3.25
CA PHE A 49 -11.26 0.77 -3.31
C PHE A 49 -11.06 2.23 -2.93
N VAL A 50 -10.34 2.49 -1.85
CA VAL A 50 -10.05 3.84 -1.36
C VAL A 50 -8.56 4.09 -1.59
N ASN A 51 -8.24 4.82 -2.65
CA ASN A 51 -6.90 5.33 -2.88
C ASN A 51 -6.87 6.84 -2.65
N ALA A 52 -5.73 7.35 -2.19
CA ALA A 52 -5.45 8.78 -2.28
C ALA A 52 -5.01 9.07 -3.72
N ALA A 53 -5.69 10.01 -4.38
CA ALA A 53 -5.19 10.52 -5.65
C ALA A 53 -3.85 11.23 -5.41
N PRO A 54 -2.84 11.04 -6.28
CA PRO A 54 -1.62 11.84 -6.20
C PRO A 54 -1.98 13.31 -6.41
N LEU A 55 -1.67 14.16 -5.43
CA LEU A 55 -1.98 15.59 -5.46
C LEU A 55 -0.70 16.36 -5.84
N GLY A 56 -0.50 16.60 -7.15
CA GLY A 56 0.69 17.31 -7.65
C GLY A 56 0.83 18.72 -7.06
N GLN A 57 -0.29 19.45 -6.93
CA GLN A 57 -0.32 20.80 -6.35
C GLN A 57 0.21 20.83 -4.91
N LEU A 58 0.00 19.77 -4.13
CA LEU A 58 0.55 19.69 -2.79
C LEU A 58 2.08 19.59 -2.83
N LEU A 59 2.66 18.88 -3.80
CA LEU A 59 4.11 18.83 -3.96
C LEU A 59 4.68 20.21 -4.32
N ASP A 60 3.97 20.97 -5.14
CA ASP A 60 4.34 22.35 -5.49
C ASP A 60 4.34 23.27 -4.26
N GLU A 61 3.37 23.11 -3.36
CA GLU A 61 3.30 23.84 -2.09
C GLU A 61 4.40 23.43 -1.09
N LEU A 62 4.79 22.15 -1.08
CA LEU A 62 5.81 21.63 -0.16
C LEU A 62 7.25 21.92 -0.60
N ALA A 63 7.50 22.01 -1.91
CA ALA A 63 8.83 22.28 -2.47
C ALA A 63 9.54 23.52 -1.86
N PRO A 64 8.92 24.71 -1.75
CA PRO A 64 9.59 25.90 -1.19
C PRO A 64 9.88 25.78 0.31
N LEU A 65 9.30 24.80 1.02
CA LEU A 65 9.57 24.54 2.43
C LEU A 65 10.79 23.61 2.63
N PHE A 66 11.26 22.96 1.56
CA PHE A 66 12.35 21.98 1.63
C PHE A 66 13.73 22.65 1.66
N ASP A 67 14.02 23.56 0.73
CA ASP A 67 15.30 24.28 0.65
C ASP A 67 15.68 25.03 1.94
N PRO A 68 14.77 25.77 2.62
CA PRO A 68 15.09 26.41 3.89
C PRO A 68 15.17 25.42 5.07
N GLY A 69 14.91 24.12 4.85
CA GLY A 69 14.98 23.09 5.87
C GLY A 69 13.81 23.09 6.87
N ILE A 70 12.70 23.75 6.54
CA ILE A 70 11.46 23.72 7.34
C ILE A 70 10.87 22.31 7.33
N ILE A 71 10.89 21.67 6.15
CA ILE A 71 10.57 20.26 5.98
C ILE A 71 11.86 19.51 5.70
N GLN A 72 12.13 18.48 6.50
CA GLN A 72 13.30 17.63 6.34
C GLN A 72 12.86 16.18 6.17
N THR A 73 13.44 15.51 5.18
CA THR A 73 13.20 14.08 5.00
C THR A 73 14.21 13.28 5.80
N TYR A 74 13.72 12.42 6.69
CA TYR A 74 14.58 11.44 7.34
C TYR A 74 14.94 10.33 6.35
N LEU A 75 16.21 10.19 6.03
CA LEU A 75 16.73 9.14 5.16
C LEU A 75 17.19 7.96 6.02
N GLU A 76 16.64 6.78 5.76
CA GLU A 76 17.13 5.53 6.37
C GLU A 76 18.50 5.18 5.77
N ARG A 77 18.59 5.19 4.44
CA ARG A 77 19.80 4.86 3.69
C ARG A 77 19.73 5.32 2.24
N VAL A 78 20.89 5.69 1.70
CA VAL A 78 21.11 5.88 0.27
C VAL A 78 21.93 4.69 -0.24
N PHE A 79 21.40 3.99 -1.24
CA PHE A 79 22.08 2.90 -1.93
C PHE A 79 22.50 3.37 -3.31
N PRO A 80 23.66 2.96 -3.85
CA PRO A 80 23.90 3.08 -5.28
C PRO A 80 22.95 2.14 -6.03
N LEU A 81 22.56 2.49 -7.26
CA LEU A 81 21.68 1.68 -8.10
C LEU A 81 22.12 0.20 -8.23
N ALA A 82 23.42 -0.08 -8.20
CA ALA A 82 23.96 -1.45 -8.23
C ALA A 82 23.49 -2.33 -7.04
N GLN A 83 23.03 -1.72 -5.94
CA GLN A 83 22.55 -2.37 -4.72
C GLN A 83 21.02 -2.31 -4.58
N VAL A 84 20.30 -2.25 -5.72
CA VAL A 84 18.82 -2.19 -5.72
C VAL A 84 18.17 -3.39 -5.02
N VAL A 85 18.83 -4.54 -5.03
CA VAL A 85 18.31 -5.76 -4.39
C VAL A 85 18.29 -5.58 -2.87
N GLU A 86 19.37 -5.07 -2.29
CA GLU A 86 19.47 -4.78 -0.85
C GLU A 86 18.50 -3.67 -0.43
N ALA A 87 18.34 -2.63 -1.26
CA ALA A 87 17.38 -1.56 -1.02
C ALA A 87 15.93 -2.09 -1.00
N LEU A 88 15.58 -2.98 -1.93
CA LEU A 88 14.26 -3.62 -1.98
C LEU A 88 14.03 -4.51 -0.76
N GLN A 89 15.02 -5.33 -0.39
CA GLN A 89 14.94 -6.18 0.81
C GLN A 89 14.70 -5.37 2.08
N LEU A 90 15.36 -4.21 2.22
CA LEU A 90 15.14 -3.31 3.35
C LEU A 90 13.72 -2.71 3.33
N SER A 91 13.23 -2.29 2.16
CA SER A 91 11.86 -1.78 1.98
C SER A 91 10.80 -2.83 2.36
N GLU A 92 10.93 -4.05 1.85
CA GLU A 92 9.99 -5.15 2.10
C GLU A 92 10.00 -5.61 3.55
N SER A 93 11.12 -5.45 4.26
CA SER A 93 11.24 -5.79 5.67
C SER A 93 10.34 -4.95 6.59
N ARG A 94 9.83 -3.81 6.10
CA ARG A 94 9.06 -2.80 6.87
C ARG A 94 9.75 -2.27 8.12
N ARG A 95 11.08 -2.40 8.19
CA ARG A 95 11.91 -1.92 9.32
C ARG A 95 12.60 -0.59 9.06
N ALA A 96 12.60 -0.11 7.81
CA ALA A 96 13.13 1.21 7.49
C ALA A 96 12.37 2.32 8.22
N ARG A 97 13.10 3.25 8.84
CA ARG A 97 12.55 4.47 9.41
C ARG A 97 12.91 5.59 8.45
N GLY A 98 11.93 6.18 7.78
CA GLY A 98 12.15 7.22 6.79
C GLY A 98 12.20 6.69 5.35
N LYS A 99 12.97 7.36 4.49
CA LYS A 99 13.02 7.06 3.05
C LYS A 99 14.31 6.31 2.67
N ILE A 100 14.16 5.38 1.72
CA ILE A 100 15.26 4.69 1.06
C ILE A 100 15.46 5.37 -0.30
N VAL A 101 16.71 5.71 -0.64
CA VAL A 101 17.08 6.37 -1.90
C VAL A 101 18.02 5.46 -2.70
N LEU A 102 17.92 5.50 -4.03
CA LEU A 102 18.73 4.78 -5.01
C LEU A 102 19.59 5.74 -5.84
#